data_AF-A0A416V315-F1
#
_entry.id   AF-A0A416V315-F1
#
_cell.length_a   1.000
_cell.length_b   1.000
_cell.length_c   1.000
_cell.angle_alpha   90.00
_cell.angle_beta   90.00
_cell.angle_gamma   90.00
#
_symmetry.space_group_name_H-M   'P 1'
#
loop_
_entity.id
_entity.type
_entity.pdbx_description
1 polymer ?
#
loop_
_entity_poly.entity_id
_entity_poly.type
_entity_poly.pdbx_seq_one_letter_code
_entity_poly.pdbx_strand_id
1 'polypeptide(L)'
;MEFDYALLAKYLINELSQEELEEVMKWRSLSDENESVFSEVFRLRLSWNAAKYADNERIDIALKKINARINQTKRFHVLGPLLKYAAVLLLLVSLSYSGWEYFKPETYVTIALRNKEEVKKIALEDGSTVWLRGNSALKIPESFSAANRTVSLQGEAFFDIAKNASPCKEKHSLTSQRMLNHYL
;
A
#
# COMPACT_ATOMS: atom_id res chain seq x y z
N MET A 1 -7.02 45.38 -68.67
CA MET A 1 -6.84 45.17 -67.21
C MET A 1 -5.95 43.95 -67.06
N GLU A 2 -4.84 44.11 -66.37
CA GLU A 2 -3.93 43.01 -66.05
C GLU A 2 -4.55 42.21 -64.89
N PHE A 3 -4.66 40.89 -65.04
CA PHE A 3 -5.22 40.03 -64.00
C PHE A 3 -4.15 39.70 -62.96
N ASP A 4 -4.49 39.77 -61.68
CA ASP A 4 -3.57 39.42 -60.60
C ASP A 4 -3.52 37.90 -60.39
N TYR A 5 -2.45 37.28 -60.92
CA TYR A 5 -2.18 35.86 -60.76
C TYR A 5 -1.98 35.42 -59.31
N ALA A 6 -1.74 36.34 -58.36
CA ALA A 6 -1.68 36.01 -56.93
C ALA A 6 -3.01 35.43 -56.41
N LEU A 7 -4.15 35.80 -57.03
CA LEU A 7 -5.45 35.24 -56.70
C LEU A 7 -5.53 33.74 -56.99
N LEU A 8 -4.88 33.25 -58.06
CA LEU A 8 -4.80 31.82 -58.35
C LEU A 8 -3.93 31.07 -57.33
N ALA A 9 -2.87 31.70 -56.82
CA ALA A 9 -2.05 31.12 -55.75
C ALA A 9 -2.83 31.03 -54.42
N LYS A 10 -3.55 32.09 -54.04
CA LYS A 10 -4.45 32.07 -52.87
C LYS A 10 -5.54 31.00 -53.00
N TYR A 11 -6.04 30.76 -54.21
CA TYR A 11 -7.02 29.71 -54.49
C TYR A 11 -6.48 28.30 -54.19
N LEU A 12 -5.21 28.03 -54.47
CA LEU A 12 -4.56 26.75 -54.13
C LEU A 12 -4.45 26.54 -52.61
N ILE A 13 -4.22 27.60 -51.85
CA ILE A 13 -3.96 27.57 -50.41
C ILE A 13 -5.26 27.68 -49.58
N ASN A 14 -6.40 27.94 -50.24
CA ASN A 14 -7.73 28.05 -49.65
C ASN A 14 -7.96 29.33 -48.83
N GLU A 15 -7.30 30.43 -49.23
CA GLU A 15 -7.34 31.73 -48.55
C GLU A 15 -8.11 32.80 -49.34
N LEU A 16 -8.91 32.39 -50.33
CA LEU A 16 -9.63 33.31 -51.21
C LEU A 16 -10.88 33.87 -50.52
N SER A 17 -11.05 35.19 -50.54
CA SER A 17 -12.29 35.84 -50.11
C SER A 17 -13.41 35.66 -51.15
N GLN A 18 -14.66 35.94 -50.77
CA GLN A 18 -15.80 35.84 -51.69
C GLN A 18 -15.70 36.86 -52.85
N GLU A 19 -15.20 38.05 -52.57
CA GLU A 19 -15.01 39.13 -53.54
C GLU A 19 -13.89 38.79 -54.54
N GLU A 20 -12.77 38.24 -54.05
CA GLU A 20 -11.65 37.77 -54.87
C GLU A 20 -12.05 36.58 -55.75
N LEU A 21 -12.95 35.71 -55.26
CA LEU A 21 -13.47 34.59 -56.04
C LEU A 21 -14.30 35.07 -57.23
N GLU A 22 -15.13 36.10 -57.05
CA GLU A 22 -15.91 36.69 -58.15
C GLU A 22 -15.00 37.30 -59.21
N GLU A 23 -13.88 37.92 -58.82
CA GLU A 23 -12.88 38.44 -59.74
C GLU A 23 -12.19 37.33 -60.56
N VAL A 24 -11.82 36.22 -59.92
CA VAL A 24 -11.27 35.03 -60.60
C VAL A 24 -12.29 34.42 -61.57
N MET A 25 -13.57 34.33 -61.17
CA MET A 25 -14.64 33.82 -62.04
C MET A 25 -14.92 34.75 -63.23
N LYS A 26 -14.88 36.06 -63.00
CA LYS A 26 -15.01 37.05 -64.06
C LYS A 26 -13.86 36.92 -65.05
N TRP A 27 -12.62 36.85 -64.57
CA TRP A 27 -11.44 36.64 -65.43
C TRP A 27 -11.51 35.35 -66.25
N ARG A 28 -11.94 34.26 -65.61
CA ARG A 28 -12.17 32.96 -66.25
C ARG A 28 -13.16 33.06 -67.43
N SER A 29 -14.21 33.87 -67.30
CA SER A 29 -15.24 34.03 -68.35
C SER A 29 -14.83 34.92 -69.54
N LEU A 30 -13.68 35.60 -69.47
CA LEU A 30 -13.26 36.57 -70.51
C LEU A 30 -12.63 35.93 -71.75
N SER A 31 -12.03 34.74 -71.64
CA SER A 31 -11.39 34.05 -72.77
C SER A 31 -11.22 32.55 -72.48
N ASP A 32 -11.23 31.74 -73.55
CA ASP A 32 -11.04 30.29 -73.46
C ASP A 32 -9.62 29.91 -72.99
N GLU A 33 -8.62 30.75 -73.26
CA GLU A 33 -7.26 30.56 -72.73
C GLU A 33 -7.22 30.69 -71.21
N ASN A 34 -7.97 31.62 -70.61
CA ASN A 34 -8.05 31.78 -69.15
C ASN A 34 -8.72 30.58 -68.50
N GLU A 35 -9.76 30.02 -69.14
CA GLU A 35 -10.39 28.77 -68.72
C GLU A 35 -9.37 27.63 -68.67
N SER A 36 -8.53 27.50 -69.71
CA SER A 36 -7.47 26.50 -69.76
C SER A 36 -6.51 26.65 -68.59
N VAL A 37 -6.01 27.86 -68.33
CA VAL A 37 -5.09 28.14 -67.20
C VAL A 37 -5.76 27.84 -65.86
N PHE A 38 -7.00 28.27 -65.66
CA PHE A 38 -7.75 27.97 -64.43
C PHE A 38 -7.94 26.47 -64.24
N SER A 39 -8.21 25.72 -65.31
CA SER A 39 -8.40 24.28 -65.27
C SER A 39 -7.13 23.55 -64.80
N GLU A 40 -5.95 24.02 -65.21
CA GLU A 40 -4.67 23.46 -64.75
C GLU A 40 -4.45 23.70 -63.26
N VAL A 41 -4.69 24.93 -62.80
CA VAL A 41 -4.62 25.29 -61.37
C VAL A 41 -5.62 24.50 -60.55
N PHE A 42 -6.84 24.31 -61.06
CA PHE A 42 -7.88 23.51 -60.42
C PHE A 42 -7.47 22.04 -60.29
N ARG A 43 -6.87 21.46 -61.34
CA ARG A 43 -6.34 20.09 -61.30
C ARG A 43 -5.21 19.95 -60.28
N LEU A 44 -4.32 20.93 -60.21
CA LEU A 44 -3.25 20.96 -59.20
C LEU A 44 -3.84 20.97 -57.79
N ARG A 45 -4.86 21.79 -57.53
CA ARG A 45 -5.58 21.83 -56.24
C ARG A 45 -6.19 20.48 -55.87
N LEU A 46 -6.87 19.83 -56.83
CA LEU A 46 -7.48 18.53 -56.60
C LEU A 46 -6.43 17.46 -56.26
N SER A 47 -5.31 17.44 -57.00
CA SER A 47 -4.24 16.48 -56.76
C SER A 47 -3.51 16.70 -55.43
N TRP A 48 -3.25 17.96 -55.06
CA TRP A 48 -2.67 18.34 -53.77
C TRP A 48 -3.56 17.95 -52.60
N ASN A 49 -4.86 18.22 -52.71
CA ASN A 49 -5.83 17.85 -51.67
C ASN A 49 -5.96 16.33 -51.55
N ALA A 50 -6.03 15.61 -52.67
CA ALA A 50 -6.06 14.14 -52.65
C ALA A 50 -4.82 13.55 -51.97
N ALA A 51 -3.64 14.12 -52.22
CA ALA A 51 -2.40 13.72 -51.55
C ALA A 51 -2.43 14.06 -50.04
N LYS A 52 -2.91 15.26 -49.67
CA LYS A 52 -2.99 15.71 -48.28
C LYS A 52 -3.95 14.84 -47.43
N TYR A 53 -5.08 14.43 -47.98
CA TYR A 53 -6.02 13.54 -47.27
C TYR A 53 -5.51 12.09 -47.19
N ALA A 54 -4.81 11.60 -48.22
CA ALA A 54 -4.18 10.29 -48.19
C ALA A 54 -3.04 10.18 -47.14
N ASP A 55 -2.35 11.29 -46.86
CA ASP A 55 -1.28 11.33 -45.86
C ASP A 55 -1.83 11.45 -44.43
N ASN A 56 -2.87 12.26 -44.21
CA ASN A 56 -3.50 12.39 -42.89
C ASN A 56 -4.01 11.04 -42.33
N GLU A 57 -4.64 10.21 -43.16
CA GLU A 57 -5.10 8.89 -42.73
C GLU A 57 -3.92 7.98 -42.34
N ARG A 58 -2.80 8.05 -43.08
CA ARG A 58 -1.57 7.32 -42.76
C ARG A 58 -0.94 7.81 -41.47
N ILE A 59 -0.94 9.13 -41.24
CA ILE A 59 -0.45 9.75 -40.00
C ILE A 59 -1.28 9.26 -38.81
N ASP A 60 -2.61 9.25 -38.91
CA ASP A 60 -3.49 8.75 -37.84
C ASP A 60 -3.27 7.26 -37.54
N ILE A 61 -3.11 6.44 -38.58
CA ILE A 61 -2.79 5.01 -38.45
C ILE A 61 -1.42 4.82 -37.78
N ALA A 62 -0.42 5.63 -38.16
CA ALA A 62 0.92 5.59 -37.57
C ALA A 62 0.91 6.01 -36.10
N LEU A 63 0.22 7.11 -35.77
CA LEU A 63 0.03 7.59 -34.41
C LEU A 63 -0.71 6.56 -33.54
N LYS A 64 -1.74 5.90 -34.08
CA LYS A 64 -2.46 4.83 -33.38
C LYS A 64 -1.56 3.63 -33.07
N LYS A 65 -0.72 3.21 -34.01
CA LYS A 65 0.29 2.16 -33.78
C LYS A 65 1.32 2.56 -32.73
N ILE A 66 1.81 3.80 -32.77
CA ILE A 66 2.77 4.32 -31.80
C ILE A 66 2.15 4.37 -30.40
N ASN A 67 0.95 4.93 -30.26
CA ASN A 67 0.23 5.02 -28.99
C ASN A 67 -0.05 3.63 -28.40
N ALA A 68 -0.44 2.66 -29.24
CA ALA A 68 -0.64 1.28 -28.80
C ALA A 68 0.66 0.65 -28.25
N ARG A 69 1.80 0.86 -28.91
CA ARG A 69 3.11 0.38 -28.44
C ARG A 69 3.54 1.05 -27.13
N ILE A 70 3.34 2.36 -27.00
CA ILE A 70 3.68 3.12 -25.78
C ILE A 70 2.81 2.67 -24.60
N ASN A 71 1.52 2.41 -24.82
CA ASN A 71 0.62 2.02 -23.74
C ASN A 71 0.91 0.60 -23.21
N GLN A 72 1.34 -0.32 -24.09
CA GLN A 72 1.73 -1.67 -23.70
C GLN A 72 2.99 -1.69 -22.82
N THR A 73 3.98 -0.84 -23.10
CA THR A 73 5.22 -0.78 -22.31
C THR A 73 5.02 -0.08 -20.96
N LYS A 74 4.13 0.92 -20.88
CA LYS A 74 3.83 1.61 -19.61
C LYS A 74 3.07 0.73 -18.61
N ARG A 75 2.18 -0.16 -19.06
CA ARG A 75 1.34 -0.97 -18.17
C ARG A 75 2.15 -1.85 -17.20
N PHE A 76 3.26 -2.45 -17.66
CA PHE A 76 4.12 -3.25 -16.79
C PHE A 76 5.04 -2.41 -15.90
N HIS A 77 5.38 -1.18 -16.32
CA HIS A 77 6.25 -0.29 -15.54
C HIS A 77 5.52 0.36 -14.34
N VAL A 78 4.21 0.56 -14.42
CA VAL A 78 3.41 1.16 -13.32
C VAL A 78 3.02 0.16 -12.22
N LEU A 79 3.07 -1.15 -12.49
CA LEU A 79 2.77 -2.21 -11.51
C LEU A 79 3.95 -2.47 -10.55
N GLY A 80 5.19 -2.21 -10.99
CA GLY A 80 6.40 -2.38 -10.19
C GLY A 80 6.41 -1.60 -8.86
N PRO A 81 6.12 -0.29 -8.83
CA PRO A 81 6.13 0.47 -7.58
C PRO A 81 5.02 0.07 -6.60
N LEU A 82 3.81 -0.28 -7.06
CA LEU A 82 2.73 -0.73 -6.16
C LEU A 82 3.08 -2.01 -5.40
N LEU A 83 3.74 -2.97 -6.05
CA LEU A 83 4.16 -4.22 -5.42
C LEU A 83 5.17 -3.98 -4.28
N LYS A 84 6.00 -2.94 -4.38
CA LYS A 84 6.97 -2.58 -3.33
C LYS A 84 6.26 -2.14 -2.05
N TYR A 85 5.21 -1.32 -2.16
CA TYR A 85 4.43 -0.89 -1.00
C TYR A 85 3.64 -2.05 -0.39
N ALA A 86 3.08 -2.95 -1.22
CA ALA A 86 2.40 -4.15 -0.74
C ALA A 86 3.33 -5.04 0.10
N ALA A 87 4.59 -5.22 -0.31
CA ALA A 87 5.57 -6.00 0.45
C ALA A 87 5.88 -5.38 1.83
N VAL A 88 6.00 -4.05 1.92
CA VAL A 88 6.22 -3.35 3.20
C VAL A 88 5.04 -3.52 4.14
N LEU A 89 3.80 -3.36 3.63
CA LEU A 89 2.59 -3.56 4.43
C LEU A 89 2.49 -5.00 4.94
N LEU A 90 2.76 -6.00 4.09
CA LEU A 90 2.75 -7.40 4.49
C LEU A 90 3.80 -7.70 5.58
N LEU A 91 5.00 -7.13 5.46
CA LEU A 91 6.02 -7.26 6.51
C LEU A 91 5.57 -6.64 7.83
N LEU A 92 4.99 -5.44 7.80
CA LEU A 92 4.48 -4.79 9.01
C LEU A 92 3.35 -5.58 9.65
N VAL A 93 2.41 -6.10 8.86
CA VAL A 93 1.31 -6.95 9.35
C VAL A 93 1.85 -8.25 9.93
N SER A 94 2.80 -8.90 9.25
CA SER A 94 3.44 -10.13 9.72
C SER A 94 4.21 -9.92 11.03
N LEU A 95 4.98 -8.83 11.14
CA LEU A 95 5.70 -8.49 12.37
C LEU A 95 4.76 -8.12 13.50
N SER A 96 3.70 -7.36 13.21
CA SER A 96 2.65 -7.01 14.19
C SER A 96 1.94 -8.25 14.72
N TYR A 97 1.54 -9.16 13.82
CA TYR A 97 0.90 -10.43 14.20
C TYR A 97 1.84 -11.31 15.03
N SER A 98 3.11 -11.42 14.62
CA SER A 98 4.10 -12.21 15.36
C SER A 98 4.39 -11.61 16.73
N GLY A 99 4.46 -10.28 16.84
CA GLY A 99 4.66 -9.55 18.09
C GLY A 99 3.48 -9.65 19.05
N TRP A 100 2.26 -9.81 18.54
CA TRP A 100 1.05 -9.91 19.35
C TRP A 100 1.11 -11.05 20.38
N GLU A 101 1.74 -12.17 20.03
CA GLU A 101 1.91 -13.31 20.93
C GLU A 101 2.89 -13.00 22.08
N TYR A 102 3.93 -12.20 21.82
CA TYR A 102 4.92 -11.81 22.83
C TYR A 102 4.40 -10.76 23.82
N PHE A 103 3.43 -9.93 23.41
CA PHE A 103 2.89 -8.87 24.24
C PHE A 103 1.60 -9.25 24.98
N LYS A 104 1.21 -10.53 25.00
CA LYS A 104 0.08 -10.99 25.82
C LYS A 104 0.38 -10.70 27.31
N PRO A 105 -0.47 -9.93 28.01
CA PRO A 105 -0.27 -9.70 29.44
C PRO A 105 -0.40 -11.02 30.19
N GLU A 106 0.49 -11.26 31.16
CA GLU A 106 0.38 -12.40 32.07
C GLU A 106 -0.94 -12.30 32.84
N THR A 107 -1.81 -13.30 32.69
CA THR A 107 -3.05 -13.39 33.48
C THR A 107 -2.71 -13.92 34.86
N TYR A 108 -3.21 -13.28 35.91
CA TYR A 108 -2.95 -13.67 37.31
C TYR A 108 -4.20 -14.19 37.98
N VAL A 109 -4.09 -15.33 38.64
CA VAL A 109 -5.11 -15.88 39.53
C VAL A 109 -4.77 -15.50 40.97
N THR A 110 -5.76 -14.99 41.71
CA THR A 110 -5.60 -14.64 43.13
C THR A 110 -6.42 -15.60 43.99
N ILE A 111 -5.76 -16.31 44.89
CA ILE A 111 -6.37 -17.24 45.83
C ILE A 111 -6.27 -16.62 47.21
N ALA A 112 -7.40 -16.25 47.82
CA ALA A 112 -7.45 -15.66 49.15
C ALA A 112 -8.30 -16.52 50.09
N LEU A 113 -7.76 -16.85 51.26
CA LEU A 113 -8.46 -17.59 52.31
C LEU A 113 -8.89 -16.61 53.40
N ARG A 114 -10.18 -16.59 53.71
CA ARG A 114 -10.74 -15.71 54.76
C ARG A 114 -10.83 -16.38 56.14
N ASN A 115 -10.81 -17.71 56.19
CA ASN A 115 -10.93 -18.43 57.43
C ASN A 115 -9.54 -18.72 58.01
N LYS A 116 -9.29 -18.32 59.27
CA LYS A 116 -7.97 -18.40 59.93
C LYS A 116 -7.51 -19.84 60.19
N GLU A 117 -8.43 -20.78 60.37
CA GLU A 117 -8.14 -22.19 60.68
C GLU A 117 -7.98 -23.06 59.43
N GLU A 118 -8.25 -22.51 58.24
CA GLU A 118 -8.18 -23.25 56.99
C GLU A 118 -6.75 -23.27 56.44
N VAL A 119 -6.31 -24.43 55.95
CA VAL A 119 -5.06 -24.57 55.20
C VAL A 119 -5.38 -25.21 53.87
N LYS A 120 -5.04 -24.51 52.78
CA LYS A 120 -5.30 -25.00 51.43
C LYS A 120 -4.02 -25.46 50.75
N LYS A 121 -4.03 -26.71 50.28
CA LYS A 121 -2.99 -27.28 49.44
C LYS A 121 -3.27 -26.94 47.97
N ILE A 122 -2.31 -26.31 47.30
CA ILE A 122 -2.39 -25.89 45.90
C ILE A 122 -1.23 -26.57 45.16
N ALA A 123 -1.56 -27.39 44.16
CA ALA A 123 -0.57 -27.93 43.23
C ALA A 123 -0.41 -26.97 42.06
N LEU A 124 0.83 -26.63 41.72
CA LEU A 124 1.15 -25.77 40.59
C LEU A 124 1.48 -26.61 39.35
N GLU A 125 1.34 -26.02 38.17
CA GLU A 125 1.59 -26.69 36.89
C GLU A 125 3.05 -27.18 36.73
N ASP A 126 3.98 -26.58 37.48
CA ASP A 126 5.40 -26.96 37.50
C ASP A 126 5.72 -28.13 38.45
N GLY A 127 4.70 -28.73 39.08
CA GLY A 127 4.85 -29.82 40.05
C GLY A 127 5.21 -29.38 41.47
N SER A 128 5.35 -28.07 41.71
CA SER A 128 5.52 -27.55 43.07
C SER A 128 4.22 -27.59 43.86
N THR A 129 4.32 -27.65 45.17
CA THR A 129 3.17 -27.60 46.08
C THR A 129 3.26 -26.38 46.98
N VAL A 130 2.14 -25.68 47.15
CA VAL A 130 2.02 -24.55 48.08
C VAL A 130 0.92 -24.82 49.09
N TRP A 131 1.25 -24.63 50.36
CA TRP A 131 0.28 -24.65 51.46
C TRP A 131 0.03 -23.23 51.91
N LEU A 132 -1.16 -22.72 51.63
CA LEU A 132 -1.58 -21.37 52.01
C LEU A 132 -2.35 -21.42 53.32
N ARG A 133 -1.94 -20.62 54.30
CA ARG A 133 -2.64 -20.50 55.59
C ARG A 133 -3.84 -19.55 55.48
N GLY A 134 -4.83 -19.76 56.32
CA GLY A 134 -5.94 -18.84 56.55
C GLY A 134 -5.52 -17.39 56.76
N ASN A 135 -6.36 -16.45 56.34
CA ASN A 135 -6.05 -15.00 56.28
C ASN A 135 -4.86 -14.63 55.40
N SER A 136 -4.49 -15.49 54.45
CA SER A 136 -3.44 -15.23 53.47
C SER A 136 -4.00 -15.17 52.05
N ALA A 137 -3.33 -14.42 51.19
CA ALA A 137 -3.65 -14.27 49.77
C ALA A 137 -2.41 -14.52 48.92
N LEU A 138 -2.58 -15.33 47.89
CA LEU A 138 -1.51 -15.71 46.98
C LEU A 138 -1.93 -15.39 45.54
N LYS A 139 -1.11 -14.60 44.85
CA LYS A 139 -1.29 -14.21 43.46
C LYS A 139 -0.23 -14.89 42.60
N ILE A 140 -0.68 -15.71 41.66
CA ILE A 140 0.16 -16.55 40.79
C ILE A 140 -0.26 -16.33 39.33
N PRO A 141 0.67 -16.28 38.36
CA PRO A 141 0.31 -16.30 36.95
C PRO A 141 -0.37 -17.63 36.57
N GLU A 142 -1.33 -17.58 35.64
CA GLU A 142 -2.06 -18.77 35.16
C GLU A 142 -1.14 -19.80 34.51
N SER A 143 -0.09 -19.34 33.82
CA SER A 143 0.97 -20.18 33.26
C SER A 143 2.33 -19.59 33.60
N PHE A 144 3.27 -20.42 34.04
CA PHE A 144 4.64 -19.99 34.29
C PHE A 144 5.41 -19.91 32.99
N SER A 145 5.88 -18.71 32.62
CA SER A 145 6.85 -18.58 31.53
C SER A 145 8.19 -19.19 31.93
N ALA A 146 8.92 -19.77 30.97
CA ALA A 146 10.22 -20.41 31.20
C ALA A 146 11.26 -19.46 31.83
N ALA A 147 11.04 -18.15 31.75
CA ALA A 147 12.00 -17.12 32.13
C ALA A 147 11.85 -16.62 33.58
N ASN A 148 10.64 -16.52 34.14
CA ASN A 148 10.45 -15.97 35.49
C ASN A 148 9.22 -16.54 36.22
N ARG A 149 9.48 -17.15 37.38
CA ARG A 149 8.45 -17.54 38.35
C ARG A 149 8.29 -16.44 39.41
N THR A 150 7.40 -15.48 39.15
CA THR A 150 7.09 -14.41 40.11
C THR A 150 5.76 -14.69 40.78
N VAL A 151 5.76 -14.80 42.11
CA VAL A 151 4.55 -14.94 42.93
C VAL A 151 4.49 -13.79 43.93
N SER A 152 3.27 -13.34 44.25
CA SER A 152 3.04 -12.34 45.28
C SER A 152 2.21 -12.95 46.39
N LEU A 153 2.74 -12.92 47.61
CA LEU A 153 2.15 -13.49 48.80
C LEU A 153 1.86 -12.38 49.82
N GLN A 154 0.69 -12.44 50.42
CA GLN A 154 0.30 -11.66 51.59
C GLN A 154 -0.16 -12.62 52.68
N GLY A 155 0.56 -12.69 53.80
CA GLY A 155 0.30 -13.63 54.90
C GLY A 155 1.36 -14.73 54.98
N GLU A 156 0.94 -15.96 55.29
CA GLU A 156 1.82 -17.11 55.51
C GLU A 156 1.54 -18.23 54.51
N ALA A 157 2.59 -18.70 53.84
CA ALA A 157 2.54 -19.88 53.00
C ALA A 157 3.84 -20.68 53.10
N PHE A 158 3.73 -21.99 52.88
CA PHE A 158 4.87 -22.89 52.75
C PHE A 158 4.98 -23.34 51.29
N PHE A 159 6.19 -23.33 50.74
CA PHE A 159 6.47 -23.68 49.34
C PHE A 159 7.39 -24.91 49.30
N ASP A 160 6.93 -25.99 48.67
CA ASP A 160 7.75 -27.15 48.31
C ASP A 160 7.97 -27.12 46.79
N ILE A 161 9.20 -26.80 46.40
CA ILE A 161 9.58 -26.50 45.01
C ILE A 161 10.19 -27.77 44.39
N ALA A 162 9.64 -28.22 43.27
CA ALA A 162 10.14 -29.38 42.55
C ALA A 162 11.59 -29.16 42.05
N LYS A 163 12.44 -30.21 42.12
CA LYS A 163 13.89 -30.15 41.82
C LYS A 163 14.28 -29.64 40.42
N ASN A 164 13.36 -29.69 39.45
CA ASN A 164 13.60 -29.23 38.06
C ASN A 164 12.91 -27.89 37.75
N ALA A 165 12.40 -27.18 38.76
CA ALA A 165 11.78 -25.88 38.57
C ALA A 165 12.83 -24.76 38.55
N SER A 166 12.62 -23.76 37.70
CA SER A 166 13.42 -22.52 37.71
C SER A 166 13.31 -21.80 39.07
N PRO A 167 14.36 -21.07 39.51
CA PRO A 167 14.38 -20.45 40.83
C PRO A 167 13.22 -19.47 41.01
N CYS A 168 12.40 -19.71 42.05
CA CYS A 168 11.26 -18.87 42.41
C CYS A 168 11.72 -17.49 42.91
N LYS A 169 11.17 -16.40 42.35
CA LYS A 169 11.41 -15.03 42.82
C LYS A 169 10.18 -14.54 43.57
N GLU A 170 10.25 -14.52 44.89
CA GLU A 170 9.18 -13.99 45.76
C GLU A 170 9.31 -12.47 45.88
N LYS A 171 8.20 -11.74 45.68
CA LYS A 171 8.13 -10.29 45.97
C LYS A 171 7.25 -10.08 47.20
N HIS A 172 7.86 -9.90 48.37
CA HIS A 172 7.15 -9.54 49.60
C HIS A 172 6.79 -8.03 49.59
N SER A 173 5.54 -7.67 49.86
CA SER A 173 5.20 -6.30 50.24
C SER A 173 5.43 -6.12 51.75
N LEU A 174 6.63 -5.63 52.10
CA LEU A 174 7.01 -5.09 53.41
C LEU A 174 6.73 -5.97 54.64
N THR A 175 7.73 -6.76 55.04
CA THR A 175 8.36 -6.72 56.38
C THR A 175 9.59 -7.63 56.34
N SER A 176 10.75 -7.08 56.66
CA SER A 176 12.01 -7.81 56.79
C SER A 176 11.87 -9.00 57.74
N GLN A 177 12.02 -10.23 57.24
CA GLN A 177 12.45 -11.35 58.06
C GLN A 177 13.59 -12.12 57.39
N ARG A 178 14.71 -12.02 58.09
CA ARG A 178 16.01 -12.63 57.87
C ARG A 178 15.86 -14.16 57.78
N MET A 179 16.06 -14.72 56.59
CA MET A 179 16.27 -16.16 56.42
C MET A 179 17.60 -16.54 57.10
N LEU A 180 17.51 -17.11 58.30
CA LEU A 180 18.60 -17.85 58.90
C LEU A 180 18.66 -19.22 58.22
N ASN A 181 19.55 -19.34 57.23
CA ASN A 181 20.10 -20.64 56.86
C ASN A 181 20.99 -21.10 58.01
N HIS A 182 20.56 -22.13 58.75
CA HIS A 182 21.48 -22.97 59.50
C HIS A 182 21.39 -24.38 58.93
N TYR A 183 22.40 -24.74 58.13
CA TYR A 183 22.80 -26.13 57.92
C TYR A 183 23.80 -26.48 59.02
N LEU A 184 23.40 -27.40 59.90
CA LEU A 184 24.16 -28.55 60.43
C LEU A 184 23.32 -29.23 61.52
#